data_AF-M0JN27-F1
#
_entry.id   AF-M0JN27-F1
#
_cell.length_a   1.000
_cell.length_b   1.000
_cell.length_c   1.000
_cell.angle_alpha   90.00
_cell.angle_beta   90.00
_cell.angle_gamma   90.00
#
_symmetry.space_group_name_H-M   'P 1'
#
loop_
_entity.id
_entity.type
_entity.pdbx_description
1 polymer ?
#
loop_
_entity_poly.entity_id
_entity_poly.type
_entity_poly.pdbx_seq_one_letter_code
_entity_poly.pdbx_strand_id
1 'polypeptide(L)'
;MDLIDVLRIWAPIIQAGAVVVAVGTVFLTYRQVKLRKEQATTQFEDELSREYRELARELPVKALLGDELSDEEFKEQFPDLYYYVDLSNEQVFLRFEERVSKETWENWQDGIESNLKRPAFRMAWNEIKNRSDTFQELRRLEQNDFQTDPAEWDQIEPE
;
A
#
# COMPACT_ATOMS: atom_id res chain seq x y z
N MET A 1 22.69 -28.91 56.81
CA MET A 1 22.73 -28.88 55.34
C MET A 1 23.79 -27.85 54.99
N ASP A 2 24.86 -28.27 54.33
CA ASP A 2 25.98 -27.36 54.05
C ASP A 2 25.63 -26.45 52.86
N LEU A 3 26.26 -25.28 52.76
CA LEU A 3 25.94 -24.27 51.74
C LEU A 3 26.06 -24.84 50.31
N ILE A 4 26.99 -25.78 50.12
CA ILE A 4 27.26 -26.46 48.85
C ILE A 4 26.11 -27.39 48.46
N ASP A 5 25.46 -28.05 49.42
CA ASP A 5 24.32 -28.95 49.16
C ASP A 5 23.08 -28.15 48.74
N VAL A 6 22.86 -27.01 49.39
CA VAL A 6 21.77 -26.08 49.03
C VAL A 6 21.96 -25.58 47.59
N LEU A 7 23.16 -25.11 47.24
CA LEU A 7 23.45 -24.63 45.89
C LEU A 7 23.31 -25.72 44.82
N ARG A 8 23.71 -26.96 45.12
CA ARG A 8 23.59 -28.09 44.20
C ARG A 8 22.14 -28.49 43.90
N ILE A 9 21.23 -28.33 44.87
CA ILE A 9 19.79 -28.62 44.70
C ILE A 9 19.09 -27.53 43.87
N TRP A 10 19.43 -26.25 44.09
CA TRP A 10 18.76 -25.13 43.42
C TRP A 10 19.37 -24.72 42.07
N ALA A 11 20.66 -25.01 41.83
CA ALA A 11 21.34 -24.69 40.57
C ALA A 11 20.59 -25.14 39.30
N PRO A 12 20.09 -26.38 39.16
CA PRO A 12 19.33 -26.79 37.98
C PRO A 12 17.99 -26.06 37.83
N ILE A 13 17.36 -25.66 38.93
CA ILE A 13 16.10 -24.88 38.92
C ILE A 13 16.35 -23.45 38.43
N ILE A 14 17.46 -22.83 38.87
CA ILE A 14 17.87 -21.49 38.43
C ILE A 14 18.25 -21.51 36.94
N GLN A 15 18.98 -22.53 36.50
CA GLN A 15 19.37 -22.69 35.09
C GLN A 15 18.16 -22.95 34.19
N ALA A 16 17.22 -23.81 34.61
CA ALA A 16 15.98 -24.03 33.91
C ALA A 16 15.12 -22.75 33.84
N GLY A 17 15.08 -21.97 34.92
CA GLY A 17 14.41 -20.67 34.96
C GLY A 17 15.00 -19.65 33.96
N ALA A 18 16.33 -19.60 33.84
CA ALA A 18 16.99 -18.70 32.89
C ALA A 18 16.67 -19.03 31.42
N VAL A 19 16.59 -20.33 31.07
CA VAL A 19 16.20 -20.77 29.72
C VAL A 19 14.75 -20.38 29.42
N VAL A 20 13.83 -20.60 30.37
CA VAL A 20 12.41 -20.22 30.22
C VAL A 20 12.25 -18.71 30.04
N VAL A 21 12.98 -17.90 30.84
CA VAL A 21 12.96 -16.44 30.70
C VAL A 21 13.49 -16.01 29.35
N ALA A 22 14.63 -16.55 28.89
CA ALA A 22 15.22 -16.20 27.60
C ALA A 22 14.28 -16.49 26.42
N VAL A 23 13.69 -17.69 26.39
CA VAL A 23 12.70 -18.07 25.35
C VAL A 23 11.46 -17.19 25.42
N GLY A 24 10.95 -16.91 26.64
CA GLY A 24 9.83 -16.00 26.86
C GLY A 24 10.11 -14.59 26.33
N THR A 25 11.29 -14.04 26.60
CA THR A 25 11.70 -12.71 26.11
C THR A 25 11.77 -12.68 24.59
N VAL A 26 12.41 -13.67 23.94
CA VAL A 26 12.48 -13.74 22.47
C VAL A 26 11.07 -13.80 21.85
N PHE A 27 10.18 -14.61 22.42
CA PHE A 27 8.79 -14.71 21.95
C PHE A 27 8.02 -13.39 22.10
N LEU A 28 8.14 -12.72 23.26
CA LEU A 28 7.50 -11.43 23.51
C LEU A 28 8.06 -10.34 22.59
N THR A 29 9.38 -10.30 22.39
CA THR A 29 10.02 -9.36 21.47
C THR A 29 9.55 -9.60 20.03
N TYR A 30 9.50 -10.85 19.57
CA TYR A 30 8.97 -11.19 18.25
C TYR A 30 7.52 -10.69 18.07
N ARG A 31 6.65 -10.96 19.06
CA ARG A 31 5.26 -10.45 19.04
C ARG A 31 5.20 -8.93 19.01
N GLN A 32 6.07 -8.24 19.75
CA GLN A 32 6.12 -6.78 19.77
C GLN A 32 6.56 -6.21 18.41
N VAL A 33 7.58 -6.81 17.78
CA VAL A 33 8.03 -6.41 16.43
C VAL A 33 6.90 -6.61 15.42
N LYS A 34 6.19 -7.74 15.47
CA LYS A 34 5.04 -8.00 14.61
C LYS A 34 3.93 -6.94 14.78
N LEU A 35 3.52 -6.64 16.01
CA LEU A 35 2.51 -5.62 16.29
C LEU A 35 2.94 -4.22 15.82
N ARG A 36 4.22 -3.87 15.98
CA ARG A 36 4.74 -2.58 15.49
C ARG A 36 4.73 -2.50 13.97
N LYS A 37 5.06 -3.60 13.27
CA LYS A 37 4.96 -3.67 11.81
C LYS A 37 3.51 -3.46 11.37
N GLU A 38 2.56 -4.17 11.98
CA GLU A 38 1.13 -4.02 11.69
C GLU A 38 0.65 -2.58 11.91
N GLN A 39 1.01 -1.96 13.05
CA GLN A 39 0.68 -0.57 13.34
C GLN A 39 1.31 0.43 12.35
N ALA A 40 2.54 0.19 11.93
CA ALA A 40 3.23 1.03 10.95
C ALA A 40 2.56 0.93 9.57
N THR A 41 2.16 -0.27 9.15
CA THR A 41 1.40 -0.48 7.91
C THR A 41 0.06 0.25 7.97
N THR A 42 -0.72 0.11 9.05
CA THR A 42 -2.00 0.83 9.21
C THR A 42 -1.82 2.35 9.17
N GLN A 43 -0.82 2.89 9.87
CA GLN A 43 -0.54 4.34 9.85
C GLN A 43 -0.18 4.84 8.45
N PHE A 44 0.63 4.07 7.73
CA PHE A 44 1.02 4.39 6.35
C PHE A 44 -0.21 4.38 5.40
N GLU A 45 -1.07 3.37 5.51
CA GLU A 45 -2.30 3.29 4.72
C GLU A 45 -3.30 4.41 5.06
N ASP A 46 -3.38 4.81 6.34
CA ASP A 46 -4.19 5.95 6.79
C ASP A 46 -3.70 7.28 6.23
N GLU A 47 -2.38 7.47 6.13
CA GLU A 47 -1.74 8.64 5.52
C GLU A 47 -2.06 8.73 4.03
N LEU A 48 -1.89 7.65 3.27
CA LEU A 48 -2.26 7.59 1.85
C LEU A 48 -3.76 7.81 1.62
N SER A 49 -4.59 7.26 2.50
CA SER A 49 -6.04 7.50 2.47
C SER A 49 -6.39 8.97 2.74
N ARG A 50 -5.57 9.70 3.50
CA ARG A 50 -5.73 11.15 3.72
C ARG A 50 -5.31 11.93 2.48
N GLU A 51 -4.16 11.60 1.90
CA GLU A 51 -3.66 12.21 0.66
C GLU A 51 -4.68 12.07 -0.48
N TYR A 52 -5.22 10.86 -0.68
CA TYR A 52 -6.31 10.65 -1.65
C TYR A 52 -7.52 11.57 -1.37
N ARG A 53 -7.94 11.71 -0.10
CA ARG A 53 -9.08 12.57 0.25
C ARG A 53 -8.81 14.05 0.08
N GLU A 54 -7.56 14.48 0.17
CA GLU A 54 -7.16 15.87 -0.10
C GLU A 54 -7.16 16.12 -1.60
N LEU A 55 -6.55 15.22 -2.39
CA LEU A 55 -6.58 15.27 -3.84
C LEU A 55 -8.01 15.22 -4.41
N ALA A 56 -8.85 14.32 -3.88
CA ALA A 56 -10.21 14.13 -4.36
C ALA A 56 -11.13 15.35 -4.15
N ARG A 57 -10.76 16.31 -3.28
CA ARG A 57 -11.51 17.56 -3.13
C ARG A 57 -11.29 18.52 -4.28
N GLU A 58 -10.14 18.43 -4.93
CA GLU A 58 -9.79 19.27 -6.08
C GLU A 58 -10.33 18.68 -7.39
N LEU A 59 -10.61 17.38 -7.41
CA LEU A 59 -11.15 16.71 -8.60
C LEU A 59 -12.52 17.28 -9.03
N PRO A 60 -12.75 17.47 -10.34
CA PRO A 60 -14.03 17.97 -10.83
C PRO A 60 -15.17 17.01 -10.50
N VAL A 61 -16.19 17.51 -9.79
CA VAL A 61 -17.36 16.72 -9.39
C VAL A 61 -18.05 16.06 -10.59
N LYS A 62 -18.14 16.76 -11.73
CA LYS A 62 -18.66 16.19 -12.99
C LYS A 62 -17.91 14.91 -13.38
N ALA A 63 -16.57 14.93 -13.35
CA ALA A 63 -15.77 13.74 -13.64
C ALA A 63 -16.03 12.63 -12.61
N LEU A 64 -16.14 12.97 -11.33
CA LEU A 64 -16.44 12.03 -10.25
C LEU A 64 -17.86 11.42 -10.32
N LEU A 65 -18.78 12.06 -11.02
CA LEU A 65 -20.13 11.54 -11.27
C LEU A 65 -20.23 10.81 -12.61
N GLY A 66 -19.17 10.83 -13.42
CA GLY A 66 -19.13 10.19 -14.73
C GLY A 66 -19.72 11.05 -15.87
N ASP A 67 -19.96 12.33 -15.61
CA ASP A 67 -20.37 13.28 -16.65
C ASP A 67 -19.22 13.58 -17.61
N GLU A 68 -19.56 13.96 -18.84
CA GLU A 68 -18.59 14.45 -19.81
C GLU A 68 -18.15 15.89 -19.47
N LEU A 69 -16.87 16.18 -19.68
CA LEU A 69 -16.32 17.53 -19.65
C LEU A 69 -16.22 18.04 -21.08
N SER A 70 -16.56 19.31 -21.31
CA SER A 70 -16.20 19.98 -22.56
C SER A 70 -14.69 20.08 -22.73
N ASP A 71 -14.19 20.32 -23.95
CA ASP A 71 -12.75 20.43 -24.21
C ASP A 71 -12.07 21.51 -23.36
N GLU A 72 -12.78 22.62 -23.07
CA GLU A 72 -12.25 23.71 -22.24
C GLU A 72 -12.19 23.30 -20.76
N GLU A 73 -13.27 22.70 -20.23
CA GLU A 73 -13.31 22.16 -18.87
C GLU A 73 -12.25 21.07 -18.69
N PHE A 74 -12.08 20.18 -19.67
CA PHE A 74 -11.06 19.14 -19.60
C PHE A 74 -9.65 19.73 -19.54
N LYS A 75 -9.33 20.73 -20.36
CA LYS A 75 -8.02 21.40 -20.32
C LYS A 75 -7.75 22.09 -18.99
N GLU A 76 -8.77 22.75 -18.44
CA GLU A 76 -8.67 23.42 -17.14
C GLU A 76 -8.44 22.41 -16.00
N GLN A 77 -9.12 21.28 -16.04
CA GLN A 77 -9.12 20.27 -14.98
C GLN A 77 -8.07 19.15 -15.17
N PHE A 78 -7.36 19.14 -16.30
CA PHE A 78 -6.36 18.13 -16.62
C PHE A 78 -5.27 17.98 -15.53
N PRO A 79 -4.75 19.05 -14.90
CA PRO A 79 -3.78 18.92 -13.81
C PRO A 79 -4.28 18.06 -12.65
N ASP A 80 -5.53 18.24 -12.21
CA ASP A 80 -6.09 17.48 -11.09
C ASP A 80 -6.32 16.01 -11.46
N LEU A 81 -6.78 15.76 -12.69
CA LEU A 81 -6.90 14.40 -13.24
C LEU A 81 -5.53 13.72 -13.39
N TYR A 82 -4.49 14.48 -13.74
CA TYR A 82 -3.11 13.98 -13.82
C TYR A 82 -2.61 13.53 -12.45
N TYR A 83 -2.80 14.36 -11.40
CA TYR A 83 -2.38 13.98 -10.05
C TYR A 83 -3.13 12.74 -9.53
N TYR A 84 -4.39 12.54 -9.93
CA TYR A 84 -5.10 11.30 -9.63
C TYR A 84 -4.44 10.07 -10.28
N VAL A 85 -4.05 10.19 -11.55
CA VAL A 85 -3.33 9.11 -12.26
C VAL A 85 -1.98 8.84 -11.63
N ASP A 86 -1.26 9.89 -11.22
CA ASP A 86 0.03 9.79 -10.53
C ASP A 86 -0.07 9.07 -9.19
N LEU A 87 -1.02 9.48 -8.34
CA LEU A 87 -1.32 8.79 -7.10
C LEU A 87 -1.71 7.32 -7.36
N SER A 88 -2.52 7.06 -8.38
CA SER A 88 -2.92 5.69 -8.73
C SER A 88 -1.72 4.83 -9.08
N ASN A 89 -0.76 5.37 -9.83
CA ASN A 89 0.48 4.65 -10.17
C ASN A 89 1.35 4.36 -8.94
N GLU A 90 1.54 5.36 -8.08
CA GLU A 90 2.27 5.17 -6.82
C GLU A 90 1.58 4.10 -5.95
N GLN A 91 0.25 4.08 -5.88
CA GLN A 91 -0.49 3.05 -5.16
C GLN A 91 -0.24 1.64 -5.71
N VAL A 92 -0.15 1.48 -7.04
CA VAL A 92 0.23 0.19 -7.65
C VAL A 92 1.67 -0.18 -7.28
N PHE A 93 2.60 0.77 -7.37
CA PHE A 93 4.01 0.57 -7.00
C PHE A 93 4.16 0.15 -5.52
N LEU A 94 3.44 0.81 -4.61
CA LEU A 94 3.45 0.48 -3.19
C LEU A 94 2.90 -0.91 -2.90
N ARG A 95 1.92 -1.37 -3.69
CA ARG A 95 1.44 -2.75 -3.59
C ARG A 95 2.47 -3.73 -4.12
N PHE A 96 3.12 -3.42 -5.24
CA PHE A 96 4.20 -4.23 -5.81
C PHE A 96 5.34 -4.41 -4.79
N GLU A 97 5.69 -3.36 -4.03
CA GLU A 97 6.68 -3.41 -2.94
C GLU A 97 6.16 -4.03 -1.62
N GLU A 98 4.96 -4.62 -1.61
CA GLU A 98 4.29 -5.20 -0.44
C GLU A 98 4.16 -4.24 0.76
N ARG A 99 4.16 -2.92 0.51
CA ARG A 99 4.03 -1.89 1.56
C ARG A 99 2.60 -1.67 2.01
N VAL A 100 1.64 -2.12 1.19
CA VAL A 100 0.20 -2.01 1.41
C VAL A 100 -0.37 -3.42 1.53
N SER A 101 -1.25 -3.63 2.50
CA SER A 101 -1.95 -4.89 2.71
C SER A 101 -2.85 -5.25 1.53
N LYS A 102 -3.14 -6.54 1.38
CA LYS A 102 -4.01 -7.03 0.30
C LYS A 102 -5.42 -6.45 0.39
N GLU A 103 -5.98 -6.38 1.59
CA GLU A 103 -7.31 -5.82 1.84
C GLU A 103 -7.38 -4.35 1.43
N THR A 104 -6.39 -3.54 1.81
CA THR A 104 -6.33 -2.14 1.40
C THR A 104 -6.14 -1.99 -0.10
N TRP A 105 -5.29 -2.83 -0.71
CA TRP A 105 -5.09 -2.85 -2.15
C TRP A 105 -6.37 -3.16 -2.94
N GLU A 106 -7.12 -4.20 -2.57
CA GLU A 106 -8.37 -4.57 -3.25
C GLU A 106 -9.34 -3.39 -3.31
N ASN A 107 -9.48 -2.64 -2.20
CA ASN A 107 -10.29 -1.42 -2.17
C ASN A 107 -9.75 -0.31 -3.09
N TRP A 108 -8.44 -0.13 -3.16
CA TRP A 108 -7.83 0.88 -4.02
C TRP A 108 -7.96 0.52 -5.50
N GLN A 109 -7.69 -0.74 -5.85
CA GLN A 109 -7.81 -1.27 -7.20
C GLN A 109 -9.23 -1.05 -7.75
N ASP A 110 -10.27 -1.37 -6.96
CA ASP A 110 -11.67 -1.14 -7.32
C ASP A 110 -11.95 0.35 -7.61
N GLY A 111 -11.41 1.24 -6.77
CA GLY A 111 -11.52 2.69 -6.93
C GLY A 111 -10.82 3.21 -8.19
N ILE A 112 -9.60 2.75 -8.43
CA ILE A 112 -8.79 3.06 -9.61
C ILE A 112 -9.50 2.63 -10.88
N GLU A 113 -9.91 1.36 -10.95
CA GLU A 113 -10.61 0.81 -12.11
C GLU A 113 -11.92 1.59 -12.38
N SER A 114 -12.72 1.83 -11.34
CA SER A 114 -13.99 2.56 -11.44
C SER A 114 -13.79 3.98 -11.96
N ASN A 115 -12.81 4.71 -11.45
CA ASN A 115 -12.52 6.06 -11.91
C ASN A 115 -11.97 6.08 -13.34
N LEU A 116 -11.00 5.22 -13.68
CA LEU A 116 -10.43 5.17 -15.03
C LEU A 116 -11.45 4.75 -16.10
N LYS A 117 -12.56 4.10 -15.73
CA LYS A 117 -13.69 3.84 -16.63
C LYS A 117 -14.57 5.06 -16.90
N ARG A 118 -14.46 6.15 -16.13
CA ARG A 118 -15.24 7.38 -16.32
C ARG A 118 -14.67 8.23 -17.47
N PRO A 119 -15.50 9.00 -18.19
CA PRO A 119 -15.07 9.70 -19.41
C PRO A 119 -13.84 10.59 -19.23
N ALA A 120 -13.88 11.52 -18.27
CA ALA A 120 -12.79 12.47 -18.05
C ALA A 120 -11.47 11.80 -17.62
N PHE A 121 -11.53 10.83 -16.70
CA PHE A 121 -10.36 10.08 -16.25
C PHE A 121 -9.77 9.21 -17.36
N ARG A 122 -10.61 8.52 -18.15
CA ARG A 122 -10.15 7.77 -19.33
C ARG A 122 -9.46 8.68 -20.34
N MET A 123 -10.03 9.86 -20.61
CA MET A 123 -9.41 10.84 -21.49
C MET A 123 -8.06 11.30 -20.96
N ALA A 124 -7.97 11.65 -19.68
CA ALA A 124 -6.72 12.04 -19.04
C ALA A 124 -5.67 10.92 -19.11
N TRP A 125 -6.05 9.68 -18.81
CA TRP A 125 -5.15 8.54 -18.86
C TRP A 125 -4.62 8.28 -20.27
N ASN A 126 -5.49 8.32 -21.28
CA ASN A 126 -5.08 8.19 -22.67
C ASN A 126 -4.14 9.34 -23.10
N GLU A 127 -4.42 10.56 -22.68
CA GLU A 127 -3.56 11.72 -22.98
C GLU A 127 -2.17 11.57 -22.38
N ILE A 128 -2.07 11.09 -21.14
CA ILE A 128 -0.80 10.79 -20.47
C ILE A 128 -0.07 9.68 -21.24
N LYS A 129 -0.78 8.60 -21.58
CA LYS A 129 -0.20 7.48 -22.32
C LYS A 129 0.37 7.88 -23.68
N ASN A 130 -0.26 8.84 -24.34
CA ASN A 130 0.19 9.35 -25.64
C ASN A 130 1.40 10.28 -25.56
N ARG A 131 1.65 10.90 -24.40
CA ARG A 131 2.67 11.94 -24.21
C ARG A 131 3.92 11.47 -23.48
N SER A 132 3.86 10.33 -22.79
CA SER A 132 4.94 9.83 -21.95
C SER A 132 4.95 8.31 -21.92
N ASP A 133 6.11 7.72 -21.69
CA ASP A 133 6.29 6.28 -21.39
C ASP A 133 6.40 6.01 -19.88
N THR A 134 6.07 6.98 -19.02
CA THR A 134 6.01 6.78 -17.56
C THR A 134 4.75 6.04 -17.11
N PHE A 135 4.58 5.84 -15.81
CA PHE A 135 3.42 5.16 -15.18
C PHE A 135 3.35 3.66 -15.51
N GLN A 136 4.48 2.96 -15.39
CA GLN A 136 4.61 1.57 -15.83
C GLN A 136 3.74 0.61 -15.01
N GLU A 137 3.61 0.87 -13.70
CA GLU A 137 2.83 0.05 -12.80
C GLU A 137 1.33 0.13 -13.14
N LEU A 138 0.80 1.34 -13.35
CA LEU A 138 -0.60 1.52 -13.74
C LEU A 138 -0.88 0.98 -15.15
N ARG A 139 0.07 1.11 -16.08
CA ARG A 139 -0.05 0.47 -17.41
C ARG A 139 -0.11 -1.05 -17.30
N ARG A 140 0.77 -1.66 -16.52
CA ARG A 140 0.77 -3.10 -16.29
C ARG A 140 -0.55 -3.53 -15.64
N LEU A 141 -1.08 -2.75 -14.70
CA LEU A 141 -2.38 -3.04 -14.10
C LEU A 141 -3.52 -2.99 -15.13
N GLU A 142 -3.58 -1.94 -15.95
CA GLU A 142 -4.57 -1.79 -17.03
C GLU A 142 -4.46 -2.92 -18.07
N GLN A 143 -3.24 -3.29 -18.47
CA GLN A 143 -2.98 -4.39 -19.41
C GLN A 143 -3.46 -5.75 -18.89
N ASN A 144 -3.53 -5.91 -17.57
CA ASN A 144 -4.05 -7.10 -16.90
C ASN A 144 -5.51 -6.93 -16.46
N ASP A 145 -6.25 -6.00 -17.07
CA ASP A 145 -7.67 -5.72 -16.81
C ASP A 145 -8.00 -5.48 -15.33
N PHE A 146 -7.05 -4.93 -14.56
CA PHE A 146 -7.19 -4.73 -13.12
C PHE A 146 -7.52 -6.02 -12.34
N GLN A 147 -7.10 -7.20 -12.84
CA GLN A 147 -7.40 -8.51 -12.21
C GLN A 147 -6.21 -9.13 -11.47
N THR A 148 -5.02 -8.55 -11.58
CA THR A 148 -3.81 -9.10 -10.95
C THR A 148 -3.41 -8.31 -9.72
N ASP A 149 -2.88 -9.00 -8.72
CA ASP A 149 -2.28 -8.40 -7.54
C ASP A 149 -0.81 -7.99 -7.85
N PRO A 150 -0.44 -6.70 -7.77
CA PRO A 150 0.94 -6.26 -8.00
C PRO A 150 1.97 -6.92 -7.11
N ALA A 151 1.60 -7.39 -5.90
CA ALA A 151 2.53 -8.12 -5.03
C ALA A 151 2.93 -9.49 -5.60
N GLU A 152 2.19 -10.02 -6.59
CA GLU A 152 2.46 -11.29 -7.27
C GLU A 152 3.23 -11.10 -8.59
N TRP A 153 3.57 -9.86 -8.94
CA TRP A 153 4.28 -9.56 -10.18
C TRP A 153 5.78 -9.86 -10.04
N ASP A 154 6.34 -10.46 -11.10
CA ASP A 154 7.79 -10.48 -11.26
C ASP A 154 8.35 -9.06 -11.31
N GLN A 155 9.59 -8.89 -10.85
CA GLN A 155 10.28 -7.61 -10.87
C GLN A 155 10.18 -6.97 -12.26
N ILE A 156 9.74 -5.71 -12.30
CA ILE A 156 9.71 -4.93 -13.53
C ILE A 156 11.17 -4.75 -13.95
N GLU A 157 11.59 -5.38 -15.05
CA GLU A 157 12.90 -5.09 -15.63
C GLU A 157 12.91 -3.60 -16.03
N PRO A 158 13.87 -2.79 -15.55
CA PRO A 158 14.02 -1.44 -16.05
C PRO A 158 14.48 -1.52 -17.51
N GLU A 159 13.71 -0.93 -18.44
CA GLU A 159 14.14 -0.69 -19.83
C GLU A 159 15.39 0.18 -19.91
#